data_AF-A0A7X1P1Q1-F1
#
_entry.id   AF-A0A7X1P1Q1-F1
#
_cell.length_a   1.000
_cell.length_b   1.000
_cell.length_c   1.000
_cell.angle_alpha   90.00
_cell.angle_beta   90.00
_cell.angle_gamma   90.00
#
_symmetry.space_group_name_H-M   'P 1'
#
loop_
_entity.id
_entity.type
_entity.pdbx_description
1 polymer ?
#
loop_
_entity_poly.entity_id
_entity_poly.type
_entity_poly.pdbx_seq_one_letter_code
_entity_poly.pdbx_strand_id
1 'polypeptide(L)'
;MHAVRTHARASVEAIRTLIAWPTAPLRAWSAGFLAGIFDAEGSYSQGIWRVSNTDPEILAHICSALETFAFSYAREIVPYQHRKPVHVVRIRGGVAEHLRFFHTFDPAILRKRDIAGQAVKSQARLRVVRVEPLGRAMRLYDITTDSEDFMANGVVSHNCYARPSHAYLNLSPGLDFETRLFAKINAAEVLREELGRPGYRCELIALGANTDPYQPIERRYRITRSVIEVLHAHHHPLAIVTKNALVERDIDLLAPMASRNLVEVFVSINNLDNDLARRLEPRCSAPARRLEAIRRLSAAGIPVGVLVAPIIPFLTDDQIERVLEAAHEAGARRASYVLMRLPYEIKDLFRAWLEHHYPLKAAHVMSRVQAMRGGRDNDPDFHSRMRGSGELAELLATRFRLACRRLGFNRDERYAGIDATQFRPPDPGGQLALF
;
A
#
# COMPACT_ATOMS: atom_id res chain seq x y z
N MET A 1 -23.50 -39.20 27.35
CA MET A 1 -22.02 -39.27 27.44
C MET A 1 -21.69 -40.50 28.28
N HIS A 2 -21.22 -41.59 27.67
CA HIS A 2 -20.75 -42.76 28.42
C HIS A 2 -19.39 -42.40 29.01
N ALA A 3 -19.34 -42.12 30.31
CA ALA A 3 -18.07 -42.00 31.02
C ALA A 3 -17.43 -43.40 31.12
N VAL A 4 -16.18 -43.53 30.69
CA VAL A 4 -15.41 -44.77 30.85
C VAL A 4 -15.17 -45.00 32.35
N ARG A 5 -15.94 -45.90 32.97
CA ARG A 5 -15.73 -46.34 34.37
C ARG A 5 -15.00 -47.68 34.36
N THR A 6 -13.71 -47.68 34.71
CA THR A 6 -12.94 -48.94 34.84
C THR A 6 -12.60 -49.19 36.31
N HIS A 7 -13.23 -50.20 36.92
CA HIS A 7 -12.97 -50.61 38.31
C HIS A 7 -12.06 -51.85 38.42
N ALA A 8 -11.70 -52.48 37.30
CA ALA A 8 -10.83 -53.65 37.27
C ALA A 8 -9.35 -53.25 37.07
N ARG A 9 -8.45 -53.81 37.88
CA ARG A 9 -6.99 -53.56 37.82
C ARG A 9 -6.42 -53.76 36.41
N ALA A 10 -6.86 -54.80 35.70
CA ALA A 10 -6.42 -55.08 34.34
C ALA A 10 -6.82 -53.97 33.33
N SER A 11 -7.97 -53.34 33.50
CA SER A 11 -8.41 -52.23 32.64
C SER A 11 -7.63 -50.95 32.93
N VAL A 12 -7.29 -50.70 34.20
CA VAL A 12 -6.41 -49.58 34.58
C VAL A 12 -5.00 -49.80 34.03
N GLU A 13 -4.47 -51.02 34.11
CA GLU A 13 -3.16 -51.38 33.55
C GLU A 13 -3.16 -51.23 32.01
N ALA A 14 -4.22 -51.67 31.33
CA ALA A 14 -4.37 -51.48 29.89
C ALA A 14 -4.39 -50.00 29.49
N ILE A 15 -5.12 -49.16 30.23
CA ILE A 15 -5.11 -47.71 30.03
C ILE A 15 -3.72 -47.13 30.29
N ARG A 16 -3.05 -47.54 31.39
CA ARG A 16 -1.68 -47.10 31.72
C ARG A 16 -0.68 -47.44 30.62
N THR A 17 -0.76 -48.65 30.05
CA THR A 17 0.07 -49.05 28.91
C THR A 17 -0.25 -48.23 27.65
N LEU A 18 -1.53 -47.91 27.41
CA LEU A 18 -1.95 -47.12 26.25
C LEU A 18 -1.52 -45.64 26.34
N ILE A 19 -1.48 -45.07 27.54
CA ILE A 19 -1.07 -43.67 27.76
C ILE A 19 0.40 -43.52 28.17
N ALA A 20 1.15 -44.62 28.23
CA ALA A 20 2.57 -44.59 28.58
C ALA A 20 3.37 -43.83 27.51
N TRP A 21 4.27 -42.95 27.97
CA TRP A 21 5.19 -42.26 27.09
C TRP A 21 6.17 -43.26 26.45
N PRO A 22 6.38 -43.23 25.12
CA PRO A 22 7.39 -44.06 24.49
C PRO A 22 8.78 -43.62 24.94
N THR A 23 9.66 -44.58 25.24
CA THR A 23 11.06 -44.31 25.61
C THR A 23 11.87 -43.70 24.48
N ALA A 24 11.52 -44.01 23.22
CA ALA A 24 12.07 -43.42 22.01
C ALA A 24 10.92 -43.00 21.07
N PRO A 25 10.36 -41.79 21.22
CA PRO A 25 9.21 -41.35 20.44
C PRO A 25 9.54 -41.27 18.95
N LEU A 26 8.76 -41.97 18.12
CA LEU A 26 8.84 -41.81 16.67
C LEU A 26 8.45 -40.38 16.27
N ARG A 27 8.96 -39.93 15.12
CA ARG A 27 8.62 -38.61 14.56
C ARG A 27 7.11 -38.42 14.40
N ALA A 28 6.39 -39.44 13.93
CA ALA A 28 4.93 -39.41 13.78
C ALA A 28 4.19 -39.28 15.13
N TRP A 29 4.65 -39.99 16.15
CA TRP A 29 4.11 -39.86 17.51
C TRP A 29 4.33 -38.44 18.05
N SER A 30 5.53 -37.89 17.85
CA SER A 30 5.88 -36.52 18.30
C SER A 30 5.03 -35.46 17.59
N ALA A 31 4.72 -35.66 16.30
CA ALA A 31 3.80 -34.79 15.57
C ALA A 31 2.37 -34.84 16.14
N GLY A 32 1.85 -36.04 16.38
CA GLY A 32 0.52 -36.23 16.98
C GLY A 32 0.43 -35.65 18.39
N PHE A 33 1.49 -35.84 19.19
CA PHE A 33 1.60 -35.25 20.52
C PHE A 33 1.58 -33.72 20.48
N LEU A 34 2.37 -33.08 19.61
CA LEU A 34 2.39 -31.61 19.45
C LEU A 34 1.04 -31.04 18.99
N ALA A 35 0.34 -31.73 18.08
CA ALA A 35 -1.01 -31.36 17.67
C ALA A 35 -1.99 -31.43 18.85
N GLY A 36 -2.01 -32.57 19.55
CA GLY A 36 -2.93 -32.84 20.66
C GLY A 36 -2.70 -31.92 21.86
N ILE A 37 -1.45 -31.68 22.25
CA ILE A 37 -1.13 -30.80 23.38
C ILE A 37 -1.44 -29.33 23.05
N PHE A 38 -1.27 -28.91 21.80
CA PHE A 38 -1.69 -27.58 21.37
C PHE A 38 -3.22 -27.42 21.41
N ASP A 39 -3.96 -28.44 20.97
CA ASP A 39 -5.42 -28.44 21.07
C ASP A 39 -5.90 -28.43 22.52
N ALA A 40 -5.26 -29.19 23.40
CA ALA A 40 -5.62 -29.25 24.82
C ALA A 40 -5.28 -27.94 25.55
N GLU A 41 -4.03 -27.49 25.47
CA GLU A 41 -3.47 -26.46 26.37
C GLU A 41 -2.77 -25.32 25.63
N GLY A 42 -2.65 -25.43 24.32
CA GLY A 42 -2.09 -24.39 23.47
C GLY A 42 -3.02 -23.21 23.25
N SER A 43 -2.42 -22.07 22.94
CA SER A 43 -3.12 -20.89 22.44
C SER A 43 -2.28 -20.16 21.41
N TYR A 44 -2.95 -19.52 20.47
CA TYR A 44 -2.38 -18.53 19.58
C TYR A 44 -3.16 -17.23 19.75
N SER A 45 -2.52 -16.21 20.31
CA SER A 45 -3.16 -14.93 20.62
C SER A 45 -2.15 -13.80 20.51
N GLN A 46 -2.54 -12.66 19.93
CA GLN A 46 -1.65 -11.49 19.78
C GLN A 46 -0.33 -11.83 19.05
N GLY A 47 -0.37 -12.75 18.08
CA GLY A 47 0.82 -13.17 17.32
C GLY A 47 1.79 -14.08 18.09
N ILE A 48 1.37 -14.65 19.22
CA ILE A 48 2.19 -15.53 20.05
C ILE A 48 1.57 -16.91 20.13
N TRP A 49 2.29 -17.90 19.62
CA TRP A 49 2.05 -19.32 19.87
C TRP A 49 2.62 -19.71 21.23
N ARG A 50 1.80 -20.33 22.10
CA ARG A 50 2.25 -20.80 23.42
C ARG A 50 1.50 -22.05 23.88
N VAL A 51 2.17 -22.87 24.67
CA VAL A 51 1.58 -23.96 25.48
C VAL A 51 2.01 -23.74 26.93
N SER A 52 1.08 -23.89 27.87
CA SER A 52 1.35 -23.64 29.30
C SER A 52 0.98 -24.87 30.12
N ASN A 53 1.91 -25.40 30.92
CA ASN A 53 1.68 -26.57 31.75
C ASN A 53 2.45 -26.46 33.08
N THR A 54 1.97 -27.15 34.12
CA THR A 54 2.62 -27.25 35.44
C THR A 54 3.44 -28.53 35.63
N ASP A 55 3.29 -29.50 34.73
CA ASP A 55 3.95 -30.79 34.76
C ASP A 55 5.30 -30.73 34.03
N PRO A 56 6.43 -30.95 34.73
CA PRO A 56 7.76 -30.92 34.13
C PRO A 56 7.99 -31.99 33.07
N GLU A 57 7.33 -33.15 33.16
CA GLU A 57 7.50 -34.25 32.21
C GLU A 57 6.83 -33.90 30.87
N ILE A 58 5.62 -33.34 30.90
CA ILE A 58 4.92 -32.86 29.70
C ILE A 58 5.74 -31.75 29.02
N LEU A 59 6.28 -30.81 29.80
CA LEU A 59 7.10 -29.72 29.27
C LEU A 59 8.39 -30.23 28.60
N ALA A 60 9.03 -31.24 29.18
CA ALA A 60 10.20 -31.89 28.59
C ALA A 60 9.84 -32.56 27.25
N HIS A 61 8.72 -33.26 27.18
CA HIS A 61 8.22 -33.85 25.93
C HIS A 61 7.87 -32.80 24.88
N ILE A 62 7.25 -31.67 25.26
CA ILE A 62 6.96 -30.57 24.32
C ILE A 62 8.26 -30.04 23.72
N CYS A 63 9.27 -29.77 24.56
CA CYS A 63 10.56 -29.24 24.13
C CYS A 63 11.28 -30.22 23.21
N SER A 64 11.39 -31.49 23.61
CA SER A 64 12.03 -32.54 22.81
C SER A 64 11.34 -32.77 21.46
N ALA A 65 10.00 -32.74 21.44
CA ALA A 65 9.24 -32.84 20.21
C ALA A 65 9.47 -31.62 19.30
N LEU A 66 9.47 -30.38 19.84
CA LEU A 66 9.77 -29.17 19.06
C LEU A 66 11.17 -29.22 18.44
N GLU A 67 12.17 -29.71 19.19
CA GLU A 67 13.55 -29.90 18.71
C GLU A 67 13.64 -30.92 17.57
N THR A 68 12.89 -32.02 17.67
CA THR A 68 12.79 -33.06 16.62
C THR A 68 12.33 -32.48 15.27
N PHE A 69 11.53 -31.40 15.31
CA PHE A 69 11.06 -30.69 14.11
C PHE A 69 11.77 -29.35 13.87
N ALA A 70 12.93 -29.15 14.51
CA ALA A 70 13.78 -27.97 14.37
C ALA A 70 13.06 -26.62 14.66
N PHE A 71 12.11 -26.60 15.59
CA PHE A 71 11.52 -25.36 16.07
C PHE A 71 12.41 -24.71 17.13
N SER A 72 12.69 -23.42 16.98
CA SER A 72 13.28 -22.63 18.05
C SER A 72 12.20 -22.20 19.05
N TYR A 73 12.47 -22.33 20.34
CA TYR A 73 11.50 -22.00 21.39
C TYR A 73 12.13 -21.23 22.56
N ALA A 74 11.27 -20.58 23.35
CA ALA A 74 11.60 -19.99 24.65
C ALA A 74 10.77 -20.67 25.74
N ARG A 75 11.37 -20.85 26.92
CA ARG A 75 10.67 -21.28 28.13
C ARG A 75 10.67 -20.16 29.15
N GLU A 76 9.49 -19.84 29.66
CA GLU A 76 9.29 -18.82 30.68
C GLU A 76 8.59 -19.42 31.89
N ILE A 77 8.90 -18.91 33.08
CA ILE A 77 8.24 -19.30 34.33
C ILE A 77 7.33 -18.15 34.74
N VAL A 78 6.04 -18.44 34.88
CA VAL A 78 5.04 -17.47 35.35
C VAL A 78 4.71 -17.79 36.82
N PRO A 79 5.18 -16.96 37.77
CA PRO A 79 4.88 -17.17 39.18
C PRO A 79 3.42 -16.81 39.48
N TYR A 80 2.75 -17.61 40.30
CA TYR A 80 1.42 -17.30 40.83
C TYR A 80 1.48 -17.22 42.36
N GLN A 81 0.90 -16.18 42.94
CA GLN A 81 0.73 -16.11 44.40
C GLN A 81 -0.22 -17.24 44.83
N HIS A 82 0.26 -18.09 45.74
CA HIS A 82 -0.47 -19.23 46.33
C HIS A 82 -0.80 -20.42 45.40
N ARG A 83 -0.12 -20.56 44.25
CA ARG A 83 -0.22 -21.75 43.37
C ARG A 83 1.14 -22.20 42.86
N LYS A 84 1.22 -23.45 42.38
CA LYS A 84 2.42 -23.94 41.68
C LYS A 84 2.73 -23.04 40.47
N PRO A 85 4.01 -22.71 40.20
CA PRO A 85 4.39 -21.90 39.05
C PRO A 85 4.02 -22.62 37.75
N VAL A 86 3.56 -21.86 36.75
CA VAL A 86 3.22 -22.39 35.42
C VAL A 86 4.38 -22.10 34.48
N HIS A 87 4.79 -23.11 33.71
CA HIS A 87 5.79 -22.92 32.67
C HIS A 87 5.10 -22.70 31.33
N VAL A 88 5.62 -21.75 30.56
CA VAL A 88 5.11 -21.41 29.23
C VAL A 88 6.19 -21.68 28.20
N VAL A 89 5.88 -22.51 27.21
CA VAL A 89 6.73 -22.72 26.04
C VAL A 89 6.18 -21.89 24.88
N ARG A 90 7.05 -21.11 24.22
CA ARG A 90 6.70 -20.26 23.08
C ARG A 90 7.58 -20.58 21.88
N ILE A 91 6.99 -20.67 20.69
CA ILE A 91 7.77 -20.81 19.45
C ILE A 91 8.29 -19.44 19.01
N ARG A 92 9.59 -19.36 18.74
CA ARG A 92 10.29 -18.19 18.19
C ARG A 92 10.19 -18.19 16.65
N GLY A 93 10.46 -17.04 16.03
CA GLY A 93 10.45 -16.90 14.56
C GLY A 93 9.15 -16.33 13.98
N GLY A 94 8.16 -16.02 14.82
CA GLY A 94 6.94 -15.29 14.43
C GLY A 94 6.02 -16.09 13.51
N VAL A 95 5.18 -15.36 12.76
CA VAL A 95 4.07 -15.93 11.96
C VAL A 95 4.52 -17.02 10.98
N ALA A 96 5.74 -16.93 10.43
CA ALA A 96 6.26 -17.95 9.52
C ALA A 96 6.45 -19.31 10.22
N GLU A 97 7.06 -19.31 11.40
CA GLU A 97 7.24 -20.53 12.20
C GLU A 97 5.91 -21.01 12.80
N HIS A 98 5.00 -20.11 13.15
CA HIS A 98 3.67 -20.48 13.63
C HIS A 98 2.83 -21.14 12.52
N LEU A 99 2.89 -20.62 11.29
CA LEU A 99 2.30 -21.26 10.11
C LEU A 99 2.96 -22.61 9.81
N ARG A 100 4.30 -22.70 9.89
CA ARG A 100 5.01 -23.97 9.76
C ARG A 100 4.50 -24.98 10.77
N PHE A 101 4.30 -24.59 12.02
CA PHE A 101 3.70 -25.44 13.04
C PHE A 101 2.29 -25.92 12.63
N PHE A 102 1.39 -25.01 12.27
CA PHE A 102 0.01 -25.36 11.92
C PHE A 102 -0.09 -26.25 10.67
N HIS A 103 0.78 -26.07 9.69
CA HIS A 103 0.81 -26.91 8.48
C HIS A 103 1.53 -28.24 8.68
N THR A 104 2.48 -28.31 9.62
CA THR A 104 3.23 -29.55 9.89
C THR A 104 2.41 -30.51 10.75
N PHE A 105 1.67 -30.00 11.73
CA PHE A 105 1.00 -30.82 12.74
C PHE A 105 -0.53 -30.85 12.64
N ASP A 106 -1.10 -29.90 11.90
CA ASP A 106 -2.55 -29.79 11.65
C ASP A 106 -3.45 -29.98 12.90
N PRO A 107 -3.30 -29.15 13.97
CA PRO A 107 -4.16 -29.25 15.14
C PRO A 107 -5.64 -29.11 14.77
N ALA A 108 -6.51 -29.90 15.42
CA ALA A 108 -7.91 -30.03 15.05
C ALA A 108 -8.74 -28.80 15.42
N ILE A 109 -8.35 -28.03 16.43
CA ILE A 109 -9.11 -26.85 16.87
C ILE A 109 -8.78 -25.65 15.97
N LEU A 110 -9.56 -25.51 14.89
CA LEU A 110 -9.38 -24.45 13.88
C LEU A 110 -9.35 -23.02 14.44
N ARG A 111 -10.19 -22.71 15.45
CA ARG A 111 -10.22 -21.37 16.07
C ARG A 111 -8.90 -20.98 16.75
N LYS A 112 -8.07 -21.95 17.14
CA LYS A 112 -6.74 -21.70 17.74
C LYS A 112 -5.65 -21.47 16.69
N ARG A 113 -5.99 -21.58 15.41
CA ARG A 113 -5.08 -21.41 14.26
C ARG A 113 -5.31 -20.08 13.54
N ASP A 114 -6.23 -19.25 14.02
CA ASP A 114 -6.58 -17.99 13.37
C ASP A 114 -5.42 -16.99 13.41
N ILE A 115 -4.98 -16.56 12.23
CA ILE A 115 -3.91 -15.59 12.03
C ILE A 115 -4.40 -14.28 11.40
N ALA A 116 -5.72 -14.07 11.34
CA ALA A 116 -6.31 -12.85 10.79
C ALA A 116 -5.72 -11.60 11.47
N GLY A 117 -5.41 -10.58 10.66
CA GLY A 117 -4.81 -9.33 11.12
C GLY A 117 -3.32 -9.39 11.48
N GLN A 118 -2.65 -10.55 11.34
CA GLN A 118 -1.21 -10.66 11.59
C GLN A 118 -0.40 -10.32 10.34
N ALA A 119 0.56 -9.40 10.47
CA ALA A 119 1.47 -9.05 9.40
C ALA A 119 2.41 -10.22 9.09
N VAL A 120 2.29 -10.80 7.90
CA VAL A 120 3.25 -11.79 7.39
C VAL A 120 4.53 -11.07 6.97
N LYS A 121 5.50 -11.02 7.89
CA LYS A 121 6.83 -10.46 7.60
C LYS A 121 7.64 -11.49 6.82
N SER A 122 7.72 -11.30 5.50
CA SER A 122 8.59 -12.11 4.64
C SER A 122 9.92 -11.41 4.39
N GLN A 123 11.02 -12.13 4.55
CA GLN A 123 12.34 -11.70 4.07
C GLN A 123 12.52 -11.97 2.56
N ALA A 124 11.58 -12.69 1.93
CA ALA A 124 11.62 -12.96 0.50
C ALA A 124 11.21 -11.70 -0.28
N ARG A 125 12.00 -11.37 -1.32
CA ARG A 125 11.62 -10.39 -2.33
C ARG A 125 10.36 -10.91 -3.02
N LEU A 126 9.20 -10.31 -2.72
CA LEU A 126 7.95 -10.62 -3.41
C LEU A 126 8.16 -10.39 -4.92
N ARG A 127 8.10 -11.48 -5.68
CA ARG A 127 8.27 -11.52 -7.14
C ARG A 127 7.04 -12.21 -7.71
N VAL A 128 6.45 -11.62 -8.75
CA VAL A 128 5.44 -12.31 -9.55
C VAL A 128 6.10 -13.52 -10.21
N VAL A 129 5.69 -14.71 -9.78
CA VAL A 129 6.26 -16.00 -10.23
C VAL A 129 5.63 -16.48 -11.53
N ARG A 130 4.35 -16.17 -11.78
CA ARG A 130 3.64 -16.50 -13.01
C ARG A 130 2.51 -15.51 -13.27
N VAL A 131 2.20 -15.30 -14.54
CA VAL A 131 0.99 -14.64 -15.01
C VAL A 131 0.27 -15.65 -15.88
N GLU A 132 -1.01 -15.83 -15.65
CA GLU A 132 -1.83 -16.79 -16.38
C GLU A 132 -2.98 -16.06 -17.05
N PRO A 133 -3.30 -16.38 -18.32
CA PRO A 133 -4.50 -15.88 -18.97
C PRO A 133 -5.72 -16.35 -18.17
N LEU A 134 -6.68 -15.45 -17.94
CA LEU A 134 -7.94 -15.81 -17.27
C LEU A 134 -8.81 -16.78 -18.10
N GLY A 135 -8.39 -17.12 -19.32
CA GLY A 135 -9.09 -18.02 -20.23
C GLY A 135 -10.43 -17.49 -20.73
N ARG A 136 -10.80 -16.25 -20.35
CA ARG A 136 -12.04 -15.60 -20.75
C ARG A 136 -11.83 -14.12 -20.93
N ALA A 137 -12.44 -13.56 -21.97
CA ALA A 137 -12.66 -12.13 -22.06
C ALA A 137 -13.69 -11.75 -20.99
N MET A 138 -13.29 -10.89 -20.05
CA MET A 138 -14.23 -10.29 -19.10
C MET A 138 -14.52 -8.88 -19.57
N ARG A 139 -15.80 -8.49 -19.52
CA ARG A 139 -16.20 -7.10 -19.74
C ARG A 139 -15.58 -6.25 -18.62
N LEU A 140 -14.55 -5.49 -18.96
CA LEU A 140 -14.03 -4.43 -18.12
C LEU A 140 -15.03 -3.27 -18.22
N TYR A 141 -15.71 -2.96 -17.13
CA TYR A 141 -16.53 -1.76 -17.08
C TYR A 141 -15.59 -0.58 -16.92
N ASP A 142 -15.41 0.16 -18.01
CA ASP A 142 -14.80 1.47 -17.99
C ASP A 142 -15.75 2.40 -17.23
N ILE A 143 -15.33 2.88 -16.06
CA ILE A 143 -16.11 3.87 -15.32
C ILE A 143 -15.56 5.20 -15.75
N THR A 144 -15.99 5.54 -16.96
CA THR A 144 -15.81 6.85 -17.56
C THR A 144 -16.59 7.83 -16.70
N THR A 145 -15.89 8.59 -15.86
CA THR A 145 -16.38 9.93 -15.52
C THR A 145 -16.21 10.80 -16.77
N ASP A 146 -16.98 11.88 -16.83
CA ASP A 146 -17.16 12.87 -17.91
C ASP A 146 -15.85 13.49 -18.48
N SER A 147 -14.68 13.00 -18.04
CA SER A 147 -13.31 13.38 -18.38
C SER A 147 -12.53 12.38 -19.25
N GLU A 148 -13.12 11.27 -19.72
CA GLU A 148 -12.47 10.29 -20.62
C GLU A 148 -11.13 9.71 -20.08
N ASP A 149 -11.04 9.48 -18.77
CA ASP A 149 -9.81 9.03 -18.10
C ASP A 149 -9.56 7.51 -18.18
N PHE A 150 -8.29 7.14 -18.42
CA PHE A 150 -7.81 5.76 -18.47
C PHE A 150 -7.38 5.21 -17.10
N MET A 151 -7.88 4.03 -16.69
CA MET A 151 -7.54 3.38 -15.40
C MET A 151 -6.46 2.29 -15.52
N ALA A 152 -5.33 2.46 -14.82
CA ALA A 152 -4.38 1.39 -14.48
C ALA A 152 -3.99 1.53 -13.00
N ASN A 153 -4.34 0.60 -12.12
CA ASN A 153 -4.23 0.73 -10.64
C ASN A 153 -2.88 0.28 -10.06
N GLY A 154 -2.45 0.89 -8.93
CA GLY A 154 -1.34 0.41 -8.08
C GLY A 154 -0.25 1.36 -7.55
N VAL A 155 -0.57 2.55 -7.04
CA VAL A 155 0.27 3.13 -5.97
C VAL A 155 -0.49 3.12 -4.66
N VAL A 156 0.07 2.38 -3.70
CA VAL A 156 -0.54 2.15 -2.39
C VAL A 156 -0.24 3.32 -1.47
N SER A 157 -1.31 4.05 -1.13
CA SER A 157 -1.39 4.98 0.00
C SER A 157 -2.61 4.64 0.83
N HIS A 158 -2.52 4.64 2.17
CA HIS A 158 -3.65 4.28 3.05
C HIS A 158 -4.83 5.27 2.98
N ASN A 159 -4.60 6.44 2.39
CA ASN A 159 -5.57 7.50 2.14
C ASN A 159 -5.85 7.70 0.63
N CYS A 160 -5.53 6.73 -0.22
CA CYS A 160 -5.71 6.86 -1.66
C CYS A 160 -7.22 6.91 -1.99
N TYR A 161 -7.69 8.04 -2.51
CA TYR A 161 -9.10 8.21 -2.91
C TYR A 161 -9.51 7.32 -4.09
N ALA A 162 -8.55 6.69 -4.79
CA ALA A 162 -8.80 5.82 -5.93
C ALA A 162 -9.13 4.38 -5.52
N ARG A 163 -9.01 3.97 -4.24
CA ARG A 163 -9.31 2.58 -3.86
C ARG A 163 -10.73 2.11 -4.18
N PRO A 164 -11.78 2.96 -4.14
CA PRO A 164 -13.11 2.59 -4.59
C PRO A 164 -13.15 2.08 -6.04
N SER A 165 -12.15 2.39 -6.89
CA SER A 165 -12.08 1.85 -8.25
C SER A 165 -12.04 0.31 -8.30
N HIS A 166 -11.47 -0.35 -7.29
CA HIS A 166 -11.47 -1.82 -7.20
C HIS A 166 -12.83 -2.40 -6.83
N ALA A 167 -13.69 -1.65 -6.12
CA ALA A 167 -15.04 -2.12 -5.78
C ALA A 167 -15.87 -2.39 -7.03
N TYR A 168 -15.70 -1.57 -8.07
CA TYR A 168 -16.36 -1.76 -9.36
C TYR A 168 -15.93 -3.02 -10.13
N LEU A 169 -14.78 -3.58 -9.78
CA LEU A 169 -14.27 -4.83 -10.33
C LEU A 169 -14.61 -6.04 -9.44
N ASN A 170 -15.52 -5.86 -8.47
CA ASN A 170 -15.84 -6.83 -7.41
C ASN A 170 -14.59 -7.26 -6.61
N LEU A 171 -13.68 -6.32 -6.36
CA LEU A 171 -12.48 -6.53 -5.56
C LEU A 171 -12.49 -5.63 -4.31
N SER A 172 -11.79 -6.06 -3.26
CA SER A 172 -11.69 -5.29 -2.02
C SER A 172 -10.91 -3.97 -2.23
N PRO A 173 -11.48 -2.80 -1.88
CA PRO A 173 -10.76 -1.52 -1.79
C PRO A 173 -9.63 -1.51 -0.74
N GLY A 174 -9.61 -2.50 0.15
CA GLY A 174 -8.54 -2.74 1.11
C GLY A 174 -7.45 -3.63 0.51
N LEU A 175 -7.57 -4.93 0.73
CA LEU A 175 -6.51 -5.91 0.45
C LEU A 175 -6.22 -6.10 -1.04
N ASP A 176 -7.26 -6.21 -1.87
CA ASP A 176 -7.07 -6.44 -3.31
C ASP A 176 -6.51 -5.19 -4.01
N PHE A 177 -6.86 -3.99 -3.55
CA PHE A 177 -6.21 -2.76 -4.03
C PHE A 177 -4.68 -2.79 -3.83
N GLU A 178 -4.22 -3.39 -2.74
CA GLU A 178 -2.79 -3.44 -2.39
C GLU A 178 -2.05 -4.60 -3.05
N THR A 179 -2.77 -5.65 -3.45
CA THR A 179 -2.18 -6.93 -3.88
C THR A 179 -2.48 -7.30 -5.33
N ARG A 180 -3.54 -6.73 -5.93
CA ARG A 180 -3.96 -7.01 -7.31
C ARG A 180 -3.88 -5.75 -8.15
N LEU A 181 -2.91 -5.76 -9.06
CA LEU A 181 -2.67 -4.67 -10.01
C LEU A 181 -3.22 -5.04 -11.38
N PHE A 182 -3.80 -4.07 -12.07
CA PHE A 182 -4.27 -4.20 -13.44
C PHE A 182 -3.39 -3.38 -14.36
N ALA A 183 -3.01 -3.99 -15.48
CA ALA A 183 -2.16 -3.36 -16.49
C ALA A 183 -2.80 -3.53 -17.86
N LYS A 184 -3.06 -2.41 -18.56
CA LYS A 184 -3.42 -2.43 -19.98
C LYS A 184 -2.14 -2.42 -20.79
N ILE A 185 -1.66 -3.62 -21.08
CA ILE A 185 -0.39 -3.83 -21.78
C ILE A 185 -0.37 -3.26 -23.20
N ASN A 186 -1.54 -3.06 -23.82
CA ASN A 186 -1.71 -2.45 -25.13
C ASN A 186 -2.10 -0.96 -25.08
N ALA A 187 -1.87 -0.26 -23.96
CA ALA A 187 -2.31 1.14 -23.81
C ALA A 187 -1.74 2.07 -24.89
N ALA A 188 -0.46 1.90 -25.27
CA ALA A 188 0.17 2.71 -26.31
C ALA A 188 -0.39 2.45 -27.72
N GLU A 189 -0.81 1.21 -28.00
CA GLU A 189 -1.47 0.84 -29.25
C GLU A 189 -2.84 1.54 -29.35
N VAL A 190 -3.68 1.36 -28.33
CA VAL A 190 -5.01 1.98 -28.27
C VAL A 190 -4.91 3.50 -28.30
N LEU A 191 -3.94 4.09 -27.59
CA LEU A 191 -3.71 5.53 -27.61
C LEU A 191 -3.38 6.02 -29.02
N ARG A 192 -2.49 5.33 -29.74
CA ARG A 192 -2.13 5.71 -31.11
C ARG A 192 -3.35 5.65 -32.04
N GLU A 193 -4.18 4.61 -31.92
CA GLU A 193 -5.42 4.53 -32.69
C GLU A 193 -6.38 5.68 -32.37
N GLU A 194 -6.54 6.04 -31.09
CA GLU A 194 -7.41 7.13 -30.66
C GLU A 194 -6.95 8.49 -31.20
N LEU A 195 -5.64 8.79 -31.08
CA LEU A 195 -5.04 10.03 -31.59
C LEU A 195 -5.18 10.16 -33.12
N GLY A 196 -5.34 9.05 -33.84
CA GLY A 196 -5.52 9.02 -35.31
C GLY A 196 -6.97 9.16 -35.77
N ARG A 197 -7.96 9.19 -34.85
CA ARG A 197 -9.37 9.25 -35.25
C ARG A 197 -9.73 10.58 -35.92
N PRO A 198 -10.52 10.56 -37.01
CA PRO A 198 -11.05 11.78 -37.60
C PRO A 198 -11.81 12.60 -36.55
N GLY A 199 -11.41 13.87 -36.38
CA GLY A 199 -12.05 14.78 -35.43
C GLY A 199 -11.51 14.74 -34.00
N TYR A 200 -10.43 13.97 -33.73
CA TYR A 200 -9.73 14.03 -32.44
C TYR A 200 -9.32 15.47 -32.11
N ARG A 201 -9.64 15.91 -30.89
CA ARG A 201 -9.26 17.23 -30.36
C ARG A 201 -8.17 17.05 -29.33
N CYS A 202 -7.00 17.63 -29.61
CA CYS A 202 -5.88 17.56 -28.70
C CYS A 202 -6.12 18.44 -27.47
N GLU A 203 -6.11 17.80 -26.30
CA GLU A 203 -6.21 18.43 -24.99
C GLU A 203 -5.15 17.85 -24.06
N LEU A 204 -4.91 18.47 -22.91
CA LEU A 204 -3.92 17.98 -21.95
C LEU A 204 -4.29 16.59 -21.42
N ILE A 205 -3.42 15.60 -21.62
CA ILE A 205 -3.54 14.31 -20.91
C ILE A 205 -2.82 14.40 -19.57
N ALA A 206 -3.52 14.04 -18.48
CA ALA A 206 -2.96 14.00 -17.14
C ALA A 206 -2.72 12.56 -16.67
N LEU A 207 -1.47 12.08 -16.70
CA LEU A 207 -1.08 10.82 -16.09
C LEU A 207 -0.93 11.00 -14.57
N GLY A 208 -1.40 10.04 -13.77
CA GLY A 208 -1.37 10.16 -12.31
C GLY A 208 -2.65 10.66 -11.65
N ALA A 209 -3.71 10.91 -12.44
CA ALA A 209 -4.98 11.44 -11.95
C ALA A 209 -5.80 10.44 -11.12
N ASN A 210 -5.72 9.15 -11.40
CA ASN A 210 -6.35 8.10 -10.57
C ASN A 210 -5.31 7.18 -9.94
N THR A 211 -4.25 6.87 -10.70
CA THR A 211 -3.17 6.03 -10.23
C THR A 211 -1.84 6.60 -10.65
N ASP A 212 -0.86 6.54 -9.74
CA ASP A 212 0.48 6.98 -10.07
C ASP A 212 1.11 6.10 -11.17
N PRO A 213 1.63 6.72 -12.23
CA PRO A 213 2.09 6.05 -13.44
C PRO A 213 3.50 5.47 -13.29
N TYR A 214 4.09 5.51 -12.09
CA TYR A 214 5.45 5.06 -11.82
C TYR A 214 5.51 4.03 -10.69
N GLN A 215 4.50 3.17 -10.63
CA GLN A 215 4.41 2.04 -9.72
C GLN A 215 5.63 1.10 -9.83
N PRO A 216 5.92 0.28 -8.81
CA PRO A 216 7.01 -0.71 -8.89
C PRO A 216 6.95 -1.63 -10.12
N ILE A 217 5.75 -1.97 -10.61
CA ILE A 217 5.56 -2.82 -11.80
C ILE A 217 6.06 -2.18 -13.10
N GLU A 218 6.14 -0.84 -13.17
CA GLU A 218 6.59 -0.12 -14.37
C GLU A 218 8.06 -0.35 -14.69
N ARG A 219 8.86 -0.85 -13.73
CA ARG A 219 10.23 -1.29 -14.00
C ARG A 219 10.28 -2.40 -15.05
N ARG A 220 9.24 -3.24 -15.09
CA ARG A 220 9.10 -4.35 -16.05
C ARG A 220 8.23 -3.96 -17.23
N TYR A 221 7.04 -3.43 -16.98
CA TYR A 221 6.00 -3.27 -18.01
C TYR A 221 6.25 -2.07 -18.93
N ARG A 222 6.83 -0.98 -18.40
CA ARG A 222 7.13 0.24 -19.16
C ARG A 222 5.94 0.78 -19.95
N ILE A 223 4.70 0.60 -19.46
CA ILE A 223 3.48 1.05 -20.13
C ILE A 223 3.42 2.57 -20.12
N THR A 224 3.80 3.19 -19.01
CA THR A 224 3.85 4.65 -18.93
C THR A 224 4.88 5.20 -19.90
N ARG A 225 6.04 4.54 -20.01
CA ARG A 225 7.05 4.94 -20.99
C ARG A 225 6.52 4.81 -22.42
N SER A 226 5.89 3.69 -22.78
CA SER A 226 5.35 3.51 -24.14
C SER A 226 4.23 4.50 -24.47
N VAL A 227 3.42 4.90 -23.49
CA VAL A 227 2.48 6.02 -23.63
C VAL A 227 3.22 7.34 -23.87
N ILE A 228 4.25 7.66 -23.09
CA ILE A 228 5.05 8.88 -23.28
C ILE A 228 5.74 8.88 -24.65
N GLU A 229 6.23 7.75 -25.14
CA GLU A 229 6.82 7.62 -26.48
C GLU A 229 5.81 7.99 -27.58
N VAL A 230 4.56 7.54 -27.47
CA VAL A 230 3.48 7.92 -28.39
C VAL A 230 3.19 9.42 -28.30
N LEU A 231 3.00 9.96 -27.09
CA LEU A 231 2.71 11.38 -26.90
C LEU A 231 3.86 12.27 -27.40
N HIS A 232 5.10 11.86 -27.14
CA HIS A 232 6.30 12.54 -27.61
C HIS A 232 6.36 12.58 -29.14
N ALA A 233 6.13 11.45 -29.81
CA ALA A 233 6.14 11.35 -31.28
C ALA A 233 5.07 12.23 -31.96
N HIS A 234 3.94 12.43 -31.28
CA HIS A 234 2.80 13.20 -31.79
C HIS A 234 2.72 14.62 -31.23
N HIS A 235 3.76 15.10 -30.54
CA HIS A 235 3.81 16.40 -29.88
C HIS A 235 2.56 16.68 -29.01
N HIS A 236 2.09 15.65 -28.33
CA HIS A 236 0.89 15.73 -27.53
C HIS A 236 1.23 16.26 -26.13
N PRO A 237 0.46 17.23 -25.61
CA PRO A 237 0.65 17.79 -24.27
C PRO A 237 0.40 16.74 -23.18
N LEU A 238 1.21 16.80 -22.12
CA LEU A 238 1.22 15.82 -21.04
C LEU A 238 1.46 16.50 -19.68
N ALA A 239 0.67 16.14 -18.67
CA ALA A 239 0.98 16.41 -17.27
C ALA A 239 1.16 15.08 -16.54
N ILE A 240 2.15 15.01 -15.63
CA ILE A 240 2.42 13.82 -14.83
C ILE A 240 2.29 14.17 -13.35
N VAL A 241 1.53 13.40 -12.58
CA VAL A 241 1.52 13.44 -11.11
C VAL A 241 2.06 12.11 -10.58
N THR A 242 3.10 12.15 -9.74
CA THR A 242 3.69 10.92 -9.18
C THR A 242 4.22 11.08 -7.76
N LYS A 243 4.32 9.97 -7.03
CA LYS A 243 5.00 9.82 -5.73
C LYS A 243 6.29 9.01 -5.86
N ASN A 244 6.71 8.67 -7.07
CA ASN A 244 7.81 7.75 -7.32
C ASN A 244 8.93 8.36 -8.17
N ALA A 245 10.17 8.18 -7.72
CA ALA A 245 11.37 8.64 -8.40
C ALA A 245 11.67 7.91 -9.72
N LEU A 246 10.86 6.88 -10.09
CA LEU A 246 11.03 6.16 -11.34
C LEU A 246 10.76 7.05 -12.57
N VAL A 247 10.09 8.20 -12.40
CA VAL A 247 9.95 9.23 -13.45
C VAL A 247 11.28 9.71 -14.01
N GLU A 248 12.38 9.63 -13.23
CA GLU A 248 13.74 9.93 -13.69
C GLU A 248 14.15 9.09 -14.91
N ARG A 249 13.58 7.89 -15.07
CA ARG A 249 13.87 6.99 -16.20
C ARG A 249 13.52 7.61 -17.54
N ASP A 250 12.46 8.42 -17.58
CA ASP A 250 11.88 8.93 -18.82
C ASP A 250 12.31 10.38 -19.11
N ILE A 251 13.33 10.90 -18.40
CA ILE A 251 13.93 12.22 -18.66
C ILE A 251 14.33 12.39 -20.12
N ASP A 252 14.80 11.33 -20.77
CA ASP A 252 15.22 11.34 -22.17
C ASP A 252 14.08 11.68 -23.15
N LEU A 253 12.83 11.40 -22.76
CA LEU A 253 11.62 11.76 -23.53
C LEU A 253 11.02 13.08 -23.02
N LEU A 254 10.99 13.27 -21.70
CA LEU A 254 10.34 14.41 -21.06
C LEU A 254 11.11 15.72 -21.31
N ALA A 255 12.45 15.72 -21.33
CA ALA A 255 13.22 16.94 -21.55
C ALA A 255 13.03 17.53 -22.98
N PRO A 256 13.05 16.74 -24.06
CA PRO A 256 12.65 17.22 -25.38
C PRO A 256 11.21 17.76 -25.43
N MET A 257 10.25 17.09 -24.78
CA MET A 257 8.87 17.61 -24.67
C MET A 257 8.83 18.96 -23.93
N ALA A 258 9.63 19.10 -22.87
CA ALA A 258 9.69 20.32 -22.07
C ALA A 258 10.24 21.50 -22.87
N SER A 259 11.26 21.30 -23.72
CA SER A 259 11.76 22.36 -24.62
C SER A 259 10.73 22.90 -25.61
N ARG A 260 9.62 22.16 -25.79
CA ARG A 260 8.48 22.53 -26.65
C ARG A 260 7.26 22.99 -25.84
N ASN A 261 7.39 23.18 -24.52
CA ASN A 261 6.27 23.49 -23.62
C ASN A 261 5.14 22.43 -23.66
N LEU A 262 5.48 21.16 -23.88
CA LEU A 262 4.50 20.06 -23.98
C LEU A 262 4.34 19.28 -22.68
N VAL A 263 5.20 19.46 -21.68
CA VAL A 263 5.15 18.64 -20.47
C VAL A 263 5.41 19.40 -19.18
N GLU A 264 4.69 19.01 -18.14
CA GLU A 264 5.01 19.35 -16.76
C GLU A 264 4.89 18.13 -15.82
N VAL A 265 5.69 18.12 -14.76
CA VAL A 265 5.71 17.02 -13.78
C VAL A 265 5.45 17.56 -12.38
N PHE A 266 4.45 17.02 -11.71
CA PHE A 266 4.19 17.22 -10.29
C PHE A 266 4.64 16.02 -9.47
N VAL A 267 5.51 16.29 -8.50
CA VAL A 267 5.92 15.28 -7.52
C VAL A 267 5.17 15.52 -6.21
N SER A 268 4.45 14.50 -5.75
CA SER A 268 3.66 14.58 -4.52
C SER A 268 4.53 14.30 -3.28
N ILE A 269 4.59 15.27 -2.38
CA ILE A 269 5.31 15.18 -1.10
C ILE A 269 4.38 15.77 -0.03
N ASN A 270 3.88 14.96 0.90
CA ASN A 270 3.02 15.44 1.99
C ASN A 270 3.77 15.73 3.29
N ASN A 271 4.92 15.09 3.51
CA ASN A 271 5.76 15.27 4.69
C ASN A 271 7.20 14.88 4.38
N LEU A 272 8.15 15.32 5.22
CA LEU A 272 9.56 14.98 5.11
C LEU A 272 10.01 13.92 6.14
N ASP A 273 9.08 13.40 6.94
CA ASP A 273 9.32 12.38 7.96
C ASP A 273 9.30 10.97 7.34
N ASN A 274 10.45 10.29 7.38
CA ASN A 274 10.58 8.94 6.82
C ASN A 274 9.74 7.88 7.55
N ASP A 275 9.47 8.05 8.84
CA ASP A 275 8.68 7.10 9.63
C ASP A 275 7.20 7.24 9.31
N LEU A 276 6.71 8.49 9.25
CA LEU A 276 5.35 8.77 8.81
C LEU A 276 5.14 8.34 7.35
N ALA A 277 6.07 8.67 6.45
CA ALA A 277 6.01 8.25 5.05
C ALA A 277 5.96 6.72 4.90
N ARG A 278 6.78 5.97 5.67
CA ARG A 278 6.74 4.49 5.64
C ARG A 278 5.42 3.91 6.11
N ARG A 279 4.77 4.54 7.11
CA ARG A 279 3.46 4.08 7.62
C ARG A 279 2.32 4.46 6.70
N LEU A 280 2.38 5.62 6.06
CA LEU A 280 1.28 6.18 5.26
C LEU A 280 1.33 5.76 3.79
N GLU A 281 2.54 5.64 3.23
CA GLU A 281 2.81 5.43 1.80
C GLU A 281 3.91 4.37 1.56
N PRO A 282 3.81 3.14 2.10
CA PRO A 282 4.90 2.15 2.17
C PRO A 282 5.47 1.71 0.81
N ARG A 283 4.76 1.95 -0.30
CA ARG A 283 5.17 1.56 -1.65
C ARG A 283 5.64 2.73 -2.52
N CYS A 284 5.64 3.94 -1.98
CA CYS A 284 6.13 5.13 -2.66
C CYS A 284 7.62 5.34 -2.38
N SER A 285 8.28 6.17 -3.19
CA SER A 285 9.66 6.59 -2.91
C SER A 285 9.71 7.38 -1.60
N ALA A 286 10.81 7.28 -0.86
CA ALA A 286 11.01 8.08 0.36
C ALA A 286 11.01 9.60 0.03
N PRO A 287 10.58 10.49 0.93
CA PRO A 287 10.54 11.94 0.70
C PRO A 287 11.84 12.51 0.13
N ALA A 288 13.00 12.13 0.70
CA ALA A 288 14.30 12.57 0.20
C ALA A 288 14.58 12.13 -1.26
N ARG A 289 14.14 10.94 -1.67
CA ARG A 289 14.27 10.50 -3.07
C ARG A 289 13.31 11.21 -4.01
N ARG A 290 12.16 11.67 -3.53
CA ARG A 290 11.24 12.51 -4.31
C ARG A 290 11.83 13.91 -4.53
N LEU A 291 12.46 14.50 -3.51
CA LEU A 291 13.20 15.76 -3.64
C LEU A 291 14.38 15.64 -4.63
N GLU A 292 15.13 14.52 -4.58
CA GLU A 292 16.18 14.26 -5.57
C GLU A 292 15.62 14.10 -7.00
N ALA A 293 14.46 13.46 -7.16
CA ALA A 293 13.80 13.39 -8.46
C ALA A 293 13.40 14.78 -8.99
N ILE A 294 12.86 15.66 -8.13
CA ILE A 294 12.58 17.06 -8.48
C ILE A 294 13.86 17.75 -8.98
N ARG A 295 14.99 17.58 -8.26
CA ARG A 295 16.29 18.14 -8.65
C ARG A 295 16.75 17.69 -10.02
N ARG A 296 16.67 16.38 -10.29
CA ARG A 296 17.10 15.79 -11.56
C ARG A 296 16.22 16.23 -12.74
N LEU A 297 14.90 16.23 -12.53
CA LEU A 297 13.95 16.71 -13.54
C LEU A 297 14.16 18.19 -13.86
N SER A 298 14.28 19.02 -12.81
CA SER A 298 14.52 20.47 -12.96
C SER A 298 15.86 20.76 -13.66
N ALA A 299 16.92 20.03 -13.29
CA ALA A 299 18.23 20.15 -13.94
C ALA A 299 18.21 19.75 -15.43
N ALA A 300 17.30 18.86 -15.82
CA ALA A 300 17.08 18.49 -17.22
C ALA A 300 16.19 19.49 -17.99
N GLY A 301 15.80 20.61 -17.37
CA GLY A 301 14.96 21.65 -17.97
C GLY A 301 13.46 21.32 -17.97
N ILE A 302 13.04 20.25 -17.29
CA ILE A 302 11.62 19.87 -17.22
C ILE A 302 10.91 20.80 -16.21
N PRO A 303 9.76 21.40 -16.56
CA PRO A 303 8.91 22.12 -15.63
C PRO A 303 8.45 21.21 -14.48
N VAL A 304 8.86 21.52 -13.24
CA VAL A 304 8.50 20.72 -12.05
C VAL A 304 7.66 21.51 -11.05
N GLY A 305 6.59 20.89 -10.59
CA GLY A 305 5.78 21.30 -9.46
C GLY A 305 5.86 20.34 -8.27
N VAL A 306 5.56 20.85 -7.08
CA VAL A 306 5.29 20.01 -5.90
C VAL A 306 3.80 20.00 -5.60
N LEU A 307 3.26 18.81 -5.33
CA LEU A 307 1.92 18.66 -4.81
C LEU A 307 2.01 18.29 -3.31
N VAL A 308 1.68 19.24 -2.44
CA VAL A 308 1.62 19.01 -0.99
C VAL A 308 0.34 18.24 -0.68
N ALA A 309 0.37 16.92 -0.90
CA ALA A 309 -0.84 16.12 -0.86
C ALA A 309 -0.65 14.66 -0.38
N PRO A 310 -1.58 14.16 0.46
CA PRO A 310 -2.63 14.93 1.11
C PRO A 310 -2.12 15.70 2.35
N ILE A 311 -2.67 16.89 2.58
CA ILE A 311 -2.63 17.52 3.90
C ILE A 311 -3.61 16.78 4.80
N ILE A 312 -3.10 16.29 5.93
CA ILE A 312 -3.83 15.59 6.98
C ILE A 312 -3.68 16.43 8.25
N PRO A 313 -4.77 16.99 8.80
CA PRO A 313 -4.73 17.79 10.01
C PRO A 313 -4.04 17.07 11.15
N PHE A 314 -3.17 17.76 11.88
CA PHE A 314 -2.41 17.26 13.04
C PHE A 314 -1.49 16.06 12.75
N LEU A 315 -1.23 15.78 11.47
CA LEU A 315 -0.36 14.69 11.03
C LEU A 315 0.65 15.11 9.96
N THR A 316 0.24 15.90 8.96
CA THR A 316 1.13 16.41 7.90
C THR A 316 1.00 17.91 7.66
N ASP A 317 0.05 18.58 8.31
CA ASP A 317 -0.22 20.01 8.15
C ASP A 317 0.86 20.93 8.74
N ASP A 318 1.65 20.45 9.69
CA ASP A 318 2.85 21.14 10.20
C ASP A 318 4.00 21.15 9.18
N GLN A 319 3.94 20.30 8.15
CA GLN A 319 5.02 20.11 7.17
C GLN A 319 4.89 21.00 5.93
N ILE A 320 3.79 21.74 5.76
CA ILE A 320 3.47 22.50 4.54
C ILE A 320 4.64 23.39 4.12
N GLU A 321 5.12 24.25 5.01
CA GLU A 321 6.17 25.22 4.71
C GLU A 321 7.51 24.52 4.45
N ARG A 322 7.86 23.51 5.25
CA ARG A 322 9.10 22.75 5.11
C ARG A 322 9.18 21.99 3.79
N VAL A 323 8.07 21.38 3.37
CA VAL A 323 7.98 20.71 2.07
C VAL A 323 8.12 21.71 0.94
N LEU A 324 7.47 22.87 1.03
CA LEU A 324 7.58 23.93 0.01
C LEU A 324 9.00 24.46 -0.09
N GLU A 325 9.68 24.72 1.04
CA GLU A 325 11.08 25.16 1.08
C GLU A 325 12.00 24.13 0.42
N ALA A 326 11.94 22.88 0.87
CA ALA A 326 12.78 21.81 0.33
C ALA A 326 12.53 21.54 -1.16
N ALA A 327 11.26 21.60 -1.60
CA ALA A 327 10.91 21.43 -3.00
C ALA A 327 11.40 22.61 -3.86
N HIS A 328 11.32 23.84 -3.34
CA HIS A 328 11.82 25.02 -4.04
C HIS A 328 13.34 24.96 -4.23
N GLU A 329 14.07 24.59 -3.17
CA GLU A 329 15.52 24.34 -3.19
C GLU A 329 15.89 23.23 -4.16
N ALA A 330 15.04 22.20 -4.28
CA ALA A 330 15.21 21.15 -5.27
C ALA A 330 14.89 21.59 -6.71
N GLY A 331 14.35 22.79 -6.94
CA GLY A 331 14.10 23.31 -8.28
C GLY A 331 12.64 23.30 -8.73
N ALA A 332 11.69 22.92 -7.87
CA ALA A 332 10.26 23.08 -8.17
C ALA A 332 9.90 24.57 -8.24
N ARG A 333 9.03 24.93 -9.19
CA ARG A 333 8.53 26.32 -9.35
C ARG A 333 7.01 26.43 -9.37
N ARG A 334 6.30 25.31 -9.47
CA ARG A 334 4.87 25.22 -9.16
C ARG A 334 4.61 24.56 -7.82
N ALA A 335 3.53 24.97 -7.18
CA ALA A 335 3.05 24.33 -5.97
C ALA A 335 1.52 24.32 -5.95
N SER A 336 0.96 23.19 -5.56
CA SER A 336 -0.44 23.05 -5.18
C SER A 336 -0.56 22.17 -3.94
N TYR A 337 -1.72 22.16 -3.31
CA TYR A 337 -2.02 21.24 -2.21
C TYR A 337 -3.40 20.60 -2.38
N VAL A 338 -3.58 19.45 -1.74
CA VAL A 338 -4.89 18.80 -1.63
C VAL A 338 -5.11 18.41 -0.18
N LEU A 339 -6.23 18.86 0.39
CA LEU A 339 -6.69 18.36 1.67
C LEU A 339 -7.16 16.92 1.52
N MET A 340 -6.88 16.07 2.51
CA MET A 340 -7.27 14.66 2.49
C MET A 340 -8.75 14.46 2.13
N ARG A 341 -8.99 13.43 1.31
CA ARG A 341 -10.31 12.98 0.88
C ARG A 341 -10.53 11.57 1.39
N LEU A 342 -11.74 11.29 1.89
CA LEU A 342 -12.12 10.01 2.47
C LEU A 342 -13.42 9.46 1.84
N PRO A 343 -13.48 9.32 0.50
CA PRO A 343 -14.70 8.84 -0.16
C PRO A 343 -15.00 7.38 0.20
N TYR A 344 -16.29 7.02 0.24
CA TYR A 344 -16.77 5.63 0.40
C TYR A 344 -16.06 4.87 1.55
N GLU A 345 -15.45 3.71 1.27
CA GLU A 345 -14.79 2.82 2.24
C GLU A 345 -13.48 3.41 2.80
N ILE A 346 -12.94 4.47 2.17
CA ILE A 346 -11.67 5.07 2.60
C ILE A 346 -11.76 5.66 3.99
N LYS A 347 -12.92 6.23 4.36
CA LYS A 347 -13.12 6.80 5.71
C LYS A 347 -12.90 5.75 6.81
N ASP A 348 -13.38 4.52 6.59
CA ASP A 348 -13.30 3.45 7.57
C ASP A 348 -11.90 2.85 7.61
N LEU A 349 -11.28 2.65 6.44
CA LEU A 349 -9.88 2.22 6.33
C LEU A 349 -8.92 3.22 6.99
N PHE A 350 -9.16 4.52 6.80
CA PHE A 350 -8.32 5.56 7.37
C PHE A 350 -8.51 5.69 8.89
N ARG A 351 -9.75 5.56 9.40
CA ARG A 351 -10.01 5.48 10.85
C ARG A 351 -9.27 4.31 11.48
N ALA A 352 -9.40 3.11 10.91
CA ALA A 352 -8.69 1.94 11.40
C ALA A 352 -7.16 2.12 11.36
N TRP A 353 -6.64 2.75 10.31
CA TRP A 353 -5.22 3.08 10.20
C TRP A 353 -4.77 4.08 11.28
N LEU A 354 -5.56 5.12 11.55
CA LEU A 354 -5.29 6.08 12.62
C LEU A 354 -5.33 5.43 13.99
N GLU A 355 -6.33 4.60 14.29
CA GLU A 355 -6.46 3.89 15.56
C GLU A 355 -5.27 2.95 15.78
N HIS A 356 -4.79 2.30 14.73
CA HIS A 356 -3.65 1.40 14.82
C HIS A 356 -2.32 2.12 14.99
N HIS A 357 -2.07 3.20 14.22
CA HIS A 357 -0.75 3.84 14.16
C HIS A 357 -0.62 5.11 15.03
N TYR A 358 -1.73 5.80 15.29
CA TYR A 358 -1.80 7.07 16.00
C TYR A 358 -3.05 7.16 16.90
N PRO A 359 -3.27 6.20 17.83
CA PRO A 359 -4.52 6.10 18.61
C PRO A 359 -4.84 7.37 19.40
N LEU A 360 -3.82 8.04 19.95
CA LEU A 360 -3.98 9.28 20.72
C LEU A 360 -4.38 10.49 19.86
N LYS A 361 -4.16 10.43 18.54
CA LYS A 361 -4.54 11.48 17.60
C LYS A 361 -5.82 11.15 16.83
N ALA A 362 -6.23 9.88 16.77
CA ALA A 362 -7.26 9.40 15.85
C ALA A 362 -8.57 10.21 15.93
N ALA A 363 -9.16 10.33 17.12
CA ALA A 363 -10.40 11.08 17.32
C ALA A 363 -10.25 12.57 16.97
N HIS A 364 -9.10 13.17 17.31
CA HIS A 364 -8.84 14.58 17.02
C HIS A 364 -8.68 14.84 15.53
N VAL A 365 -7.89 14.02 14.82
CA VAL A 365 -7.72 14.13 13.37
C VAL A 365 -9.06 14.03 12.66
N MET A 366 -9.88 13.03 13.01
CA MET A 366 -11.19 12.85 12.39
C MET A 366 -12.15 14.00 12.70
N SER A 367 -12.17 14.50 13.94
CA SER A 367 -12.97 15.68 14.30
C SER A 367 -12.59 16.91 13.46
N ARG A 368 -11.30 17.10 13.16
CA ARG A 368 -10.82 18.22 12.34
C ARG A 368 -11.13 18.04 10.87
N VAL A 369 -11.04 16.81 10.36
CA VAL A 369 -11.53 16.48 9.01
C VAL A 369 -13.02 16.82 8.90
N GLN A 370 -13.84 16.38 9.86
CA GLN A 370 -15.28 16.65 9.86
C GLN A 370 -15.60 18.15 9.94
N ALA A 371 -14.89 18.90 10.78
CA ALA A 371 -15.05 20.35 10.88
C ALA A 371 -14.84 21.04 9.53
N MET A 372 -13.87 20.59 8.73
CA MET A 372 -13.61 21.15 7.39
C MET A 372 -14.51 20.61 6.27
N ARG A 373 -15.51 19.79 6.62
CA ARG A 373 -16.39 19.06 5.70
C ARG A 373 -17.86 19.18 6.08
N GLY A 374 -18.21 20.17 6.92
CA GLY A 374 -19.58 20.39 7.39
C GLY A 374 -20.11 19.25 8.26
N GLY A 375 -19.26 18.66 9.11
CA GLY A 375 -19.61 17.54 10.00
C GLY A 375 -19.51 16.14 9.38
N ARG A 376 -19.19 16.04 8.09
CA ARG A 376 -19.07 14.76 7.35
C ARG A 376 -17.62 14.28 7.27
N ASP A 377 -17.39 13.00 7.05
CA ASP A 377 -16.03 12.47 6.84
C ASP A 377 -15.44 12.86 5.48
N ASN A 378 -16.30 13.15 4.50
CA ASN A 378 -15.91 13.50 3.15
C ASN A 378 -16.86 14.51 2.52
N ASP A 379 -16.35 15.19 1.51
CA ASP A 379 -17.08 16.11 0.65
C ASP A 379 -17.04 15.59 -0.80
N PRO A 380 -18.20 15.34 -1.44
CA PRO A 380 -18.24 14.87 -2.82
C PRO A 380 -17.97 15.98 -3.84
N ASP A 381 -18.20 17.25 -3.48
CA ASP A 381 -18.27 18.36 -4.43
C ASP A 381 -16.88 18.72 -4.99
N PHE A 382 -16.75 18.79 -6.31
CA PHE A 382 -15.44 18.85 -6.99
C PHE A 382 -14.53 19.99 -6.49
N HIS A 383 -15.10 21.17 -6.24
CA HIS A 383 -14.34 22.36 -5.87
C HIS A 383 -13.93 22.36 -4.39
N SER A 384 -14.85 22.03 -3.50
CA SER A 384 -14.61 22.06 -2.05
C SER A 384 -13.92 20.79 -1.54
N ARG A 385 -14.05 19.65 -2.23
CA ARG A 385 -13.38 18.39 -1.83
C ARG A 385 -11.86 18.49 -1.77
N MET A 386 -11.23 19.39 -2.53
CA MET A 386 -9.77 19.57 -2.52
C MET A 386 -9.27 20.55 -1.45
N ARG A 387 -10.12 21.45 -0.96
CA ARG A 387 -9.73 22.58 -0.09
C ARG A 387 -10.29 22.48 1.33
N GLY A 388 -11.51 21.97 1.48
CA GLY A 388 -12.28 22.05 2.72
C GLY A 388 -12.89 23.43 2.94
N SER A 389 -13.62 23.59 4.03
CA SER A 389 -14.25 24.85 4.48
C SER A 389 -13.98 25.13 5.97
N GLY A 390 -14.32 26.32 6.44
CA GLY A 390 -14.16 26.72 7.84
C GLY A 390 -12.74 27.16 8.22
N GLU A 391 -12.59 27.62 9.47
CA GLU A 391 -11.40 28.34 9.96
C GLU A 391 -10.08 27.58 9.75
N LEU A 392 -10.08 26.26 10.00
CA LEU A 392 -8.87 25.46 9.82
C LEU A 392 -8.49 25.34 8.33
N ALA A 393 -9.46 25.15 7.43
CA ALA A 393 -9.18 25.10 5.99
C ALA A 393 -8.65 26.45 5.49
N GLU A 394 -9.23 27.56 5.97
CA GLU A 394 -8.76 28.92 5.66
C GLU A 394 -7.35 29.19 6.19
N LEU A 395 -7.03 28.71 7.40
CA LEU A 395 -5.69 28.79 7.97
C LEU A 395 -4.69 28.01 7.11
N LEU A 396 -5.00 26.77 6.72
CA LEU A 396 -4.14 25.95 5.87
C LEU A 396 -3.93 26.60 4.49
N ALA A 397 -5.00 27.12 3.87
CA ALA A 397 -4.94 27.83 2.61
C ALA A 397 -4.08 29.11 2.71
N THR A 398 -4.22 29.85 3.81
CA THR A 398 -3.44 31.07 4.07
C THR A 398 -1.96 30.75 4.27
N ARG A 399 -1.64 29.76 5.10
CA ARG A 399 -0.26 29.27 5.31
C ARG A 399 0.39 28.87 4.00
N PHE A 400 -0.28 28.03 3.21
CA PHE A 400 0.20 27.61 1.90
C PHE A 400 0.42 28.80 0.96
N ARG A 401 -0.55 29.71 0.83
CA ARG A 401 -0.46 30.89 -0.04
C ARG A 401 0.67 31.83 0.36
N LEU A 402 0.84 32.09 1.66
CA LEU A 402 1.92 32.96 2.16
C LEU A 402 3.30 32.33 1.92
N ALA A 403 3.44 31.02 2.16
CA ALA A 403 4.67 30.29 1.86
C ALA A 403 5.00 30.32 0.36
N CYS A 404 4.02 30.04 -0.50
CA CYS A 404 4.16 30.14 -1.95
C CYS A 404 4.57 31.56 -2.39
N ARG A 405 3.93 32.60 -1.83
CA ARG A 405 4.26 33.99 -2.13
C ARG A 405 5.69 34.34 -1.73
N ARG A 406 6.13 33.92 -0.53
CA ARG A 406 7.48 34.15 0.01
C ARG A 406 8.55 33.45 -0.82
N LEU A 407 8.32 32.20 -1.21
CA LEU A 407 9.26 31.39 -1.98
C LEU A 407 9.20 31.64 -3.50
N GLY A 408 8.21 32.40 -3.99
CA GLY A 408 8.09 32.71 -5.41
C GLY A 408 7.52 31.57 -6.26
N PHE A 409 6.75 30.65 -5.68
CA PHE A 409 6.02 29.63 -6.43
C PHE A 409 4.92 30.25 -7.30
N ASN A 410 4.59 29.57 -8.41
CA ASN A 410 3.48 29.90 -9.31
C ASN A 410 3.57 31.29 -9.97
N ARG A 411 4.78 31.80 -10.21
CA ARG A 411 5.02 33.10 -10.87
C ARG A 411 5.72 33.01 -12.22
N ASP A 412 6.30 31.87 -12.54
CA ASP A 412 7.17 31.71 -13.71
C ASP A 412 6.33 31.47 -14.97
N GLU A 413 6.47 32.35 -15.97
CA GLU A 413 5.71 32.31 -17.22
C GLU A 413 6.00 31.07 -18.07
N ARG A 414 7.13 30.38 -17.84
CA ARG A 414 7.40 29.05 -18.44
C ARG A 414 6.38 27.99 -18.03
N TYR A 415 5.55 28.31 -17.04
CA TYR A 415 4.47 27.48 -16.53
C TYR A 415 3.08 28.07 -16.82
N ALA A 416 2.97 29.08 -17.69
CA ALA A 416 1.73 29.78 -18.02
C ALA A 416 0.76 28.96 -18.89
N GLY A 417 1.18 27.81 -19.41
CA GLY A 417 0.31 26.88 -20.12
C GLY A 417 1.11 25.85 -20.91
N ILE A 418 0.52 24.67 -21.08
CA ILE A 418 1.05 23.61 -21.96
C ILE A 418 0.49 23.84 -23.36
N ASP A 419 1.34 23.73 -24.39
CA ASP A 419 0.98 24.03 -25.77
C ASP A 419 0.33 22.85 -26.49
N ALA A 420 -1.00 22.84 -26.59
CA ALA A 420 -1.73 21.81 -27.32
C ALA A 420 -1.74 22.03 -28.86
N THR A 421 -1.24 23.17 -29.35
CA THR A 421 -1.34 23.53 -30.78
C THR A 421 -0.32 22.82 -31.67
N GLN A 422 0.73 22.23 -31.07
CA GLN A 422 1.80 21.54 -31.79
C GLN A 422 1.47 20.09 -32.17
N PHE A 423 0.30 19.58 -31.77
CA PHE A 423 -0.11 18.20 -31.98
C PHE A 423 -0.06 17.78 -33.46
N ARG A 424 0.42 16.56 -33.69
CA ARG A 424 0.50 15.94 -35.01
C ARG A 424 -0.18 14.57 -34.97
N PRO A 425 -1.30 14.37 -35.67
CA PRO A 425 -1.96 13.07 -35.68
C PRO A 425 -1.03 11.98 -36.25
N PRO A 426 -1.16 10.73 -35.83
CA PRO A 426 -0.52 9.59 -36.47
C PRO A 426 -0.88 9.51 -37.96
N ASP A 427 0.11 9.18 -38.80
CA ASP A 427 -0.11 8.98 -40.24
C ASP A 427 -1.02 7.75 -40.46
N PRO A 428 -2.15 7.88 -41.19
CA PRO A 428 -3.01 6.76 -41.55
C PRO A 428 -2.29 5.61 -42.27
N GLY A 429 -1.16 5.88 -42.93
CA GLY A 429 -0.37 4.92 -43.70
C GLY A 429 0.77 4.24 -42.96
N GLY A 430 1.03 4.58 -41.68
CA GLY A 430 2.13 3.99 -40.90
C GLY A 430 3.54 4.35 -41.39
N GLN A 431 3.67 5.30 -42.31
CA GLN A 431 4.97 5.75 -42.80
C GLN A 431 5.50 6.80 -41.81
N LEU A 432 6.51 6.42 -41.01
CA LEU A 432 7.28 7.38 -40.22
C LEU A 432 7.87 8.41 -41.19
N ALA A 433 7.40 9.65 -41.14
CA ALA A 433 8.00 10.75 -41.87
C ALA A 433 9.44 10.90 -41.40
N LEU A 434 10.38 10.44 -42.25
CA LEU A 434 11.82 10.58 -42.05
C LEU A 434 12.20 12.05 -42.22
N PHE A 435 12.33 12.80 -41.13
CA PHE A 435 13.10 14.05 -41.10
C PHE A 435 13.78 14.23 -39.74
#